data_AF-A0A8S0T679-F1
#
_entry.id   AF-A0A8S0T679-F1
#
_cell.length_a   1.000
_cell.length_b   1.000
_cell.length_c   1.000
_cell.angle_alpha   90.00
_cell.angle_beta   90.00
_cell.angle_gamma   90.00
#
_symmetry.space_group_name_H-M   'P 1'
#
loop_
_entity.id
_entity.type
_entity.pdbx_description
1 polymer ?
#
loop_
_entity_poly.entity_id
_entity_poly.type
_entity_poly.pdbx_seq_one_letter_code
_entity_poly.pdbx_strand_id
1 'polypeptide(L)'
;MVSFWEGKRETKVHYLSNMCFSNLHEQDTPASTINDHYYYPILPGLPDDVAKYCLALVPRSNFPTMGIVSKRWRSFIKSKEFITVRKLSGVLEEWLYVLSMDSEGQESHWEVLDCMGHKHQQLSPMPGPAKAGFAVVVLHGKLLVIAGYSMVDGTGSASADVYQYDSCLDRWSKLASMNVARYNFACAELNGMVYAVGGYGIDGESLSCAEVYDPDTDKWTLIESLRRPRWGCFACGFEGKLYVMGGRSSLTIGNSRFIDVYNPETHTWCEMKNGCVMVTAQAVLGKELFCMEWKNQRKLAIFNPAENSWKMVPVPVTGSSSVGFQFGILDGKLLLFPVQEYPGYNTLLYDPNAASGSQWQTSEIKPSGLCLCSVTIKA
;
A
#
# COMPACT_ATOMS: atom_id res chain seq x y z
N MET A 1 -15.91 8.54 -14.95
CA MET A 1 -16.82 9.49 -15.64
C MET A 1 -17.47 10.33 -14.55
N VAL A 2 -16.82 11.42 -14.14
CA VAL A 2 -17.40 12.51 -13.34
C VAL A 2 -16.69 13.78 -13.81
N SER A 3 -17.49 14.78 -14.15
CA SER A 3 -17.18 16.05 -14.83
C SER A 3 -16.86 17.16 -13.84
N PHE A 4 -15.87 18.02 -14.15
CA PHE A 4 -15.48 19.21 -13.39
C PHE A 4 -16.21 20.48 -13.89
N TRP A 5 -16.45 21.42 -12.97
CA TRP A 5 -16.86 22.79 -13.25
C TRP A 5 -15.91 23.79 -12.56
N GLU A 6 -15.58 24.87 -13.27
CA GLU A 6 -14.60 25.91 -12.93
C GLU A 6 -15.16 27.02 -12.02
N GLY A 7 -14.28 27.65 -11.23
CA GLY A 7 -14.55 28.90 -10.54
C GLY A 7 -13.26 29.66 -10.18
N LYS A 8 -12.98 30.74 -10.95
CA LYS A 8 -11.84 31.66 -10.82
C LYS A 8 -11.76 32.38 -9.46
N ARG A 9 -10.54 32.72 -9.02
CA ARG A 9 -10.26 33.99 -8.31
C ARG A 9 -8.78 34.40 -8.38
N GLU A 10 -8.55 35.68 -8.65
CA GLU A 10 -7.26 36.39 -8.57
C GLU A 10 -6.96 36.80 -7.11
N THR A 11 -5.70 36.75 -6.66
CA THR A 11 -4.83 37.92 -6.38
C THR A 11 -3.53 37.55 -5.63
N LYS A 12 -2.51 38.39 -5.85
CA LYS A 12 -1.08 38.32 -5.51
C LYS A 12 -0.74 38.25 -4.00
N VAL A 13 0.38 37.60 -3.68
CA VAL A 13 1.12 37.74 -2.41
C VAL A 13 2.56 38.19 -2.70
N HIS A 14 3.02 39.21 -1.98
CA HIS A 14 4.41 39.69 -1.95
C HIS A 14 5.28 38.83 -0.99
N TYR A 15 6.55 38.67 -1.35
CA TYR A 15 7.54 37.81 -0.71
C TYR A 15 8.62 38.62 0.03
N LEU A 16 9.26 37.94 1.01
CA LEU A 16 10.63 38.13 1.55
C LEU A 16 10.84 39.31 2.54
N SER A 17 11.71 39.25 3.56
CA SER A 17 12.70 38.26 4.04
C SER A 17 13.35 38.74 5.34
N ASN A 18 14.20 37.87 5.91
CA ASN A 18 15.39 38.11 6.75
C ASN A 18 15.20 38.21 8.26
N MET A 19 15.94 37.40 9.03
CA MET A 19 17.32 37.73 9.45
C MET A 19 18.06 36.53 10.06
N CYS A 20 19.37 36.48 9.79
CA CYS A 20 20.39 35.56 10.29
C CYS A 20 20.76 35.82 11.76
N PHE A 21 21.40 34.85 12.44
CA PHE A 21 22.53 35.14 13.33
C PHE A 21 23.59 34.01 13.38
N SER A 22 24.80 34.46 13.02
CA SER A 22 26.19 34.08 13.28
C SER A 22 26.61 32.90 14.16
N ASN A 23 27.63 32.21 13.64
CA ASN A 23 28.61 31.32 14.28
C ASN A 23 29.51 32.02 15.30
N LEU A 24 29.95 31.25 16.31
CA LEU A 24 31.17 31.49 17.07
C LEU A 24 32.01 30.21 17.09
N HIS A 25 33.32 30.39 16.93
CA HIS A 25 34.36 29.40 16.70
C HIS A 25 35.34 29.49 17.86
N GLU A 26 35.75 28.38 18.47
CA GLU A 26 37.07 28.22 19.12
C GLU A 26 37.24 26.81 19.72
N GLN A 27 38.25 26.06 19.24
CA GLN A 27 39.39 25.52 20.01
C GLN A 27 40.00 24.27 19.36
N ASP A 28 41.29 24.38 19.02
CA ASP A 28 42.20 23.26 18.78
C ASP A 28 43.05 23.02 20.04
N THR A 29 43.09 21.79 20.54
CA THR A 29 44.30 21.18 21.14
C THR A 29 44.15 19.65 21.23
N PRO A 30 45.23 18.87 21.02
CA PRO A 30 45.12 17.46 20.64
C PRO A 30 45.41 16.51 21.81
N ALA A 31 44.59 15.47 22.01
CA ALA A 31 45.02 14.22 22.65
C ALA A 31 43.94 13.12 22.58
N SER A 32 44.43 11.89 22.37
CA SER A 32 43.77 10.58 22.56
C SER A 32 42.80 10.11 21.48
N THR A 33 43.39 9.46 20.48
CA THR A 33 42.78 8.35 19.73
C THR A 33 42.51 7.18 20.69
N ILE A 34 41.38 7.20 21.37
CA ILE A 34 40.66 5.99 21.81
C ILE A 34 39.20 6.25 21.45
N ASN A 35 38.82 5.91 20.23
CA ASN A 35 37.41 5.94 19.81
C ASN A 35 36.75 4.64 20.29
N ASP A 36 36.70 4.45 21.61
CA ASP A 36 35.71 3.57 22.21
C ASP A 36 34.37 4.24 21.97
N HIS A 37 33.61 3.74 20.98
CA HIS A 37 32.22 4.09 20.82
C HIS A 37 31.53 3.79 22.15
N TYR A 38 31.30 4.82 22.98
CA TYR A 38 30.59 4.71 24.25
C TYR A 38 29.31 3.93 24.02
N TYR A 39 29.30 2.66 24.44
CA TYR A 39 28.15 1.79 24.34
C TYR A 39 27.14 2.24 25.40
N TYR A 40 26.24 3.14 24.99
CA TYR A 40 25.13 3.57 25.84
C TYR A 40 23.97 2.59 25.70
N PRO A 41 23.61 1.83 26.74
CA PRO A 41 22.52 0.85 26.67
C PRO A 41 21.19 1.52 26.29
N ILE A 42 20.30 0.80 25.62
CA ILE A 42 19.00 1.34 25.19
C ILE A 42 18.09 1.72 26.36
N LEU A 43 18.20 0.97 27.47
CA LEU A 43 17.66 1.30 28.78
C LEU A 43 18.78 1.19 29.82
N PRO A 44 19.15 2.29 30.50
CA PRO A 44 20.15 2.23 31.58
C PRO A 44 19.77 1.21 32.64
N GLY A 45 20.72 0.37 33.05
CA GLY A 45 20.52 -0.65 34.08
C GLY A 45 19.95 -1.98 33.59
N LEU A 46 19.67 -2.13 32.29
CA LEU A 46 19.25 -3.40 31.68
C LEU A 46 20.22 -3.86 30.59
N PRO A 47 20.43 -5.18 30.45
CA PRO A 47 20.97 -5.76 29.23
C PRO A 47 20.13 -5.36 28.00
N ASP A 48 20.78 -5.16 26.86
CA ASP A 48 20.15 -4.59 25.67
C ASP A 48 19.05 -5.49 25.08
N ASP A 49 19.20 -6.81 25.19
CA ASP A 49 18.21 -7.82 24.80
C ASP A 49 16.94 -7.74 25.66
N VAL A 50 17.09 -7.67 27.00
CA VAL A 50 15.97 -7.48 27.93
C VAL A 50 15.28 -6.16 27.66
N ALA A 51 16.06 -5.10 27.45
CA ALA A 51 15.53 -3.78 27.19
C ALA A 51 14.75 -3.71 25.87
N LYS A 52 15.28 -4.29 24.79
CA LYS A 52 14.58 -4.44 23.50
C LYS A 52 13.30 -5.24 23.64
N TYR A 53 13.31 -6.32 24.43
CA TYR A 53 12.12 -7.10 24.73
C TYR A 53 11.07 -6.26 25.47
N CYS A 54 11.45 -5.51 26.51
CA CYS A 54 10.53 -4.60 27.21
C CYS A 54 9.92 -3.56 26.28
N LEU A 55 10.71 -2.94 25.39
CA LEU A 55 10.21 -1.99 24.40
C LEU A 55 9.26 -2.66 23.41
N ALA A 56 9.53 -3.89 23.00
CA ALA A 56 8.67 -4.66 22.11
C ALA A 56 7.30 -5.00 22.74
N LEU A 57 7.18 -5.05 24.08
CA LEU A 57 5.89 -5.31 24.74
C LEU A 57 4.97 -4.09 24.80
N VAL A 58 5.47 -2.89 24.49
CA VAL A 58 4.66 -1.67 24.54
C VAL A 58 3.57 -1.73 23.45
N PRO A 59 2.30 -1.34 23.75
CA PRO A 59 1.25 -1.31 22.74
C PRO A 59 1.57 -0.38 21.57
N ARG A 60 1.12 -0.75 20.36
CA ARG A 60 1.38 -0.02 19.12
C ARG A 60 0.93 1.44 19.17
N SER A 61 -0.15 1.73 19.89
CA SER A 61 -0.66 3.10 20.11
C SER A 61 0.34 4.04 20.79
N ASN A 62 1.37 3.50 21.46
CA ASN A 62 2.40 4.29 22.13
C ASN A 62 3.71 4.40 21.33
N PHE A 63 3.81 3.80 20.14
CA PHE A 63 5.05 3.85 19.34
C PHE A 63 5.50 5.27 18.97
N PRO A 64 4.61 6.21 18.58
CA PRO A 64 5.04 7.58 18.32
C PRO A 64 5.71 8.24 19.54
N THR A 65 5.17 7.99 20.74
CA THR A 65 5.74 8.45 22.01
C THR A 65 7.09 7.79 22.29
N MET A 66 7.24 6.49 22.03
CA MET A 66 8.53 5.80 22.14
C MET A 66 9.58 6.40 21.21
N GLY A 67 9.18 6.79 19.99
CA GLY A 67 10.06 7.36 18.98
C GLY A 67 10.67 8.72 19.36
N ILE A 68 10.09 9.44 20.32
CA ILE A 68 10.62 10.73 20.78
C ILE A 68 11.51 10.63 22.02
N VAL A 69 11.53 9.48 22.72
CA VAL A 69 12.33 9.29 23.95
C VAL A 69 13.82 9.42 23.68
N SER A 70 14.34 8.72 22.67
CA SER A 70 15.76 8.81 22.31
C SER A 70 16.00 8.38 20.85
N LYS A 71 17.17 8.75 20.30
CA LYS A 71 17.60 8.29 18.97
C LYS A 71 17.71 6.76 18.91
N ARG A 72 18.15 6.10 19.98
CA ARG A 72 18.33 4.64 20.04
C ARG A 72 16.98 3.91 20.06
N TRP A 73 16.02 4.40 20.84
CA TRP A 73 14.64 3.88 20.83
C TRP A 73 14.02 4.04 19.44
N ARG A 74 14.11 5.26 18.87
CA ARG A 74 13.63 5.53 17.51
C ARG A 74 14.26 4.60 16.47
N SER A 75 15.57 4.36 16.56
CA SER A 75 16.27 3.46 15.65
C SER A 75 15.79 2.01 15.80
N PHE A 76 15.56 1.57 17.04
CA PHE A 76 15.09 0.22 17.33
C PHE A 76 13.65 0.02 16.84
N ILE A 77 12.68 0.87 17.20
CA ILE A 77 11.28 0.69 16.79
C ILE A 77 11.06 0.72 15.27
N LYS A 78 11.95 1.38 14.52
CA LYS A 78 11.93 1.41 13.05
C LYS A 78 12.57 0.18 12.40
N SER A 79 13.25 -0.65 13.18
CA SER A 79 14.08 -1.73 12.66
C SER A 79 13.28 -2.99 12.36
N LYS A 80 13.79 -3.81 11.44
CA LYS A 80 13.29 -5.18 11.21
C LYS A 80 13.41 -6.04 12.48
N GLU A 81 14.38 -5.73 13.35
CA GLU A 81 14.59 -6.41 14.64
C GLU A 81 13.38 -6.22 15.57
N PHE A 82 12.86 -5.01 15.71
CA PHE A 82 11.71 -4.73 16.58
C PHE A 82 10.48 -5.55 16.21
N ILE A 83 10.13 -5.58 14.92
CA ILE A 83 9.04 -6.40 14.39
C ILE A 83 9.29 -7.89 14.64
N THR A 84 10.54 -8.33 14.52
CA THR A 84 10.93 -9.72 14.78
C THR A 84 10.76 -10.08 16.26
N VAL A 85 11.19 -9.21 17.18
CA VAL A 85 11.02 -9.42 18.63
C VAL A 85 9.54 -9.48 18.98
N ARG A 86 8.73 -8.55 18.47
CA ARG A 86 7.27 -8.56 18.70
C ARG A 86 6.59 -9.82 18.18
N LYS A 87 7.01 -10.30 17.01
CA LYS A 87 6.55 -11.57 16.43
C LYS A 87 6.86 -12.75 17.33
N LEU A 88 8.10 -12.86 17.81
CA LEU A 88 8.54 -13.96 18.68
C LEU A 88 7.87 -13.91 20.05
N SER A 89 7.55 -12.70 20.54
CA SER A 89 6.82 -12.49 21.79
C SER A 89 5.31 -12.69 21.68
N GLY A 90 4.76 -12.89 20.48
CA GLY A 90 3.32 -13.07 20.27
C GLY A 90 2.48 -11.81 20.50
N VAL A 91 3.08 -10.62 20.38
CA VAL A 91 2.43 -9.32 20.64
C VAL A 91 2.25 -8.47 19.37
N LEU A 92 2.37 -9.06 18.18
CA LEU A 92 2.13 -8.34 16.93
C LEU A 92 0.68 -7.86 16.86
N GLU A 93 0.53 -6.56 16.58
CA GLU A 93 -0.78 -5.94 16.40
C GLU A 93 -1.01 -5.70 14.91
N GLU A 94 -2.15 -6.17 14.42
CA GLU A 94 -2.58 -5.97 13.05
C GLU A 94 -3.63 -4.87 12.99
N TRP A 95 -3.32 -3.80 12.26
CA TRP A 95 -4.24 -2.69 12.02
C TRP A 95 -4.53 -2.56 10.53
N LEU A 96 -5.79 -2.25 10.22
CA LEU A 96 -6.28 -2.01 8.87
C LEU A 96 -6.25 -0.51 8.57
N TYR A 97 -5.56 -0.15 7.49
CA TYR A 97 -5.48 1.21 6.98
C TYR A 97 -6.42 1.31 5.78
N VAL A 98 -7.41 2.17 5.88
CA VAL A 98 -8.43 2.35 4.85
C VAL A 98 -8.36 3.77 4.32
N LEU A 99 -8.26 3.91 3.00
CA LEU A 99 -8.49 5.18 2.35
C LEU A 99 -9.98 5.30 2.06
N SER A 100 -10.63 6.19 2.81
CA SER A 100 -12.07 6.39 2.75
C SER A 100 -12.38 7.70 2.04
N MET A 101 -13.36 7.65 1.14
CA MET A 101 -13.98 8.83 0.54
C MET A 101 -15.28 9.14 1.27
N ASP A 102 -15.52 10.42 1.56
CA ASP A 102 -16.78 10.84 2.17
C ASP A 102 -18.00 10.50 1.29
N SER A 103 -19.20 10.56 1.88
CA SER A 103 -20.46 10.28 1.19
C SER A 103 -20.77 11.26 0.05
N GLU A 104 -20.15 12.44 0.04
CA GLU A 104 -20.34 13.47 -0.99
C GLU A 104 -19.34 13.33 -2.15
N GLY A 105 -18.34 12.47 -2.02
CA GLY A 105 -17.26 12.25 -2.97
C GLY A 105 -16.23 13.38 -3.04
N GLN A 106 -16.17 14.26 -2.03
CA GLN A 106 -15.37 15.50 -2.09
C GLN A 106 -13.97 15.34 -1.51
N GLU A 107 -13.82 14.66 -0.39
CA GLU A 107 -12.54 14.48 0.30
C GLU A 107 -12.25 13.01 0.60
N SER A 108 -10.97 12.64 0.45
CA SER A 108 -10.46 11.32 0.84
C SER A 108 -9.50 11.44 2.02
N HIS A 109 -9.65 10.59 3.02
CA HIS A 109 -8.74 10.54 4.17
C HIS A 109 -8.38 9.10 4.53
N TRP A 110 -7.20 8.93 5.12
CA TRP A 110 -6.77 7.65 5.64
C TRP A 110 -7.26 7.49 7.09
N GLU A 111 -7.93 6.39 7.38
CA GLU A 111 -8.32 6.00 8.73
C GLU A 111 -7.73 4.65 9.12
N VAL A 112 -7.53 4.46 10.42
CA VAL A 112 -6.97 3.24 11.01
C VAL A 112 -8.01 2.55 11.88
N LEU A 113 -8.26 1.28 11.58
CA LEU A 113 -9.14 0.40 12.32
C LEU A 113 -8.30 -0.72 12.98
N ASP A 114 -8.59 -1.05 14.24
CA ASP A 114 -7.99 -2.22 14.90
C ASP A 114 -8.62 -3.53 14.42
N CYS A 115 -8.16 -4.64 15.01
CA CYS A 115 -8.69 -5.98 14.75
C CYS A 115 -10.18 -6.15 15.12
N MET A 116 -10.72 -5.26 15.96
CA MET A 116 -12.12 -5.23 16.38
C MET A 116 -12.97 -4.23 15.56
N GLY A 117 -12.36 -3.47 14.66
CA GLY A 117 -13.00 -2.40 13.90
C GLY A 117 -13.14 -1.07 14.62
N HIS A 118 -12.56 -0.92 15.82
CA HIS A 118 -12.56 0.37 16.49
C HIS A 118 -11.65 1.35 15.77
N LYS A 119 -12.16 2.56 15.55
CA LYS A 119 -11.43 3.65 14.93
C LYS A 119 -10.40 4.21 15.91
N HIS A 120 -9.13 4.17 15.53
CA HIS A 120 -8.04 4.72 16.33
C HIS A 120 -7.80 6.20 15.98
N GLN A 121 -7.23 6.45 14.81
CA GLN A 121 -6.73 7.76 14.42
C GLN A 121 -6.84 7.94 12.91
N GLN A 122 -7.05 9.17 12.47
CA GLN A 122 -6.86 9.58 11.07
C GLN A 122 -5.37 9.86 10.85
N LEU A 123 -4.80 9.39 9.73
CA LEU A 123 -3.40 9.70 9.43
C LEU A 123 -3.27 11.19 9.13
N SER A 124 -2.08 11.72 9.40
CA SER A 124 -1.65 13.00 8.81
C SER A 124 -1.94 13.00 7.29
N PRO A 125 -2.41 14.12 6.72
CA PRO A 125 -2.71 14.21 5.29
C PRO A 125 -1.54 13.74 4.43
N MET A 126 -1.86 13.01 3.36
CA MET A 126 -0.85 12.55 2.40
C MET A 126 -0.13 13.77 1.81
N PRO A 127 1.21 13.75 1.73
CA PRO A 127 1.94 14.85 1.11
C PRO A 127 1.64 14.98 -0.38
N GLY A 128 1.66 16.22 -0.86
CA GLY A 128 1.44 16.54 -2.28
C GLY A 128 -0.03 16.74 -2.65
N PRO A 129 -0.33 16.92 -3.94
CA PRO A 129 -1.69 17.15 -4.41
C PRO A 129 -2.55 15.89 -4.26
N ALA A 130 -3.86 16.09 -4.16
CA ALA A 130 -4.84 15.01 -4.31
C ALA A 130 -4.65 14.35 -5.69
N LYS A 131 -4.57 13.03 -5.68
CA LYS A 131 -4.25 12.22 -6.88
C LYS A 131 -5.11 10.98 -6.93
N ALA A 132 -5.29 10.42 -8.12
CA ALA A 132 -5.99 9.17 -8.38
C ALA A 132 -5.11 8.23 -9.22
N GLY A 133 -5.50 6.95 -9.34
CA GLY A 133 -4.75 5.98 -10.15
C GLY A 133 -3.33 5.71 -9.65
N PHE A 134 -3.04 6.05 -8.40
CA PHE A 134 -1.81 5.68 -7.70
C PHE A 134 -1.92 4.24 -7.18
N ALA A 135 -0.78 3.66 -6.83
CA ALA A 135 -0.75 2.36 -6.16
C ALA A 135 -0.49 2.51 -4.66
N VAL A 136 -0.98 1.54 -3.88
CA VAL A 136 -0.67 1.40 -2.46
C VAL A 136 -0.11 0.01 -2.21
N VAL A 137 1.02 -0.06 -1.51
CA VAL A 137 1.64 -1.33 -1.09
C VAL A 137 2.15 -1.22 0.35
N VAL A 138 2.27 -2.35 1.04
CA VAL A 138 2.94 -2.41 2.35
C VAL A 138 4.30 -3.03 2.17
N LEU A 139 5.35 -2.33 2.59
CA LEU A 139 6.73 -2.77 2.52
C LEU A 139 7.39 -2.61 3.89
N HIS A 140 7.89 -3.70 4.46
CA HIS A 140 8.55 -3.72 5.78
C HIS A 140 7.73 -3.03 6.89
N GLY A 141 6.41 -3.28 6.93
CA GLY A 141 5.51 -2.69 7.93
C GLY A 141 5.19 -1.22 7.70
N LYS A 142 5.46 -0.68 6.52
CA LYS A 142 5.20 0.71 6.16
C LYS A 142 4.32 0.80 4.92
N LEU A 143 3.43 1.78 4.88
CA LEU A 143 2.54 2.02 3.75
C LEU A 143 3.25 2.90 2.73
N LEU A 144 3.29 2.48 1.47
CA LEU A 144 3.81 3.28 0.37
C LEU A 144 2.65 3.71 -0.54
N VAL A 145 2.65 4.98 -0.93
CA VAL A 145 1.79 5.54 -1.98
C VAL A 145 2.66 5.94 -3.16
N ILE A 146 2.40 5.32 -4.32
CA ILE A 146 3.31 5.34 -5.46
C ILE A 146 2.60 5.98 -6.66
N ALA A 147 3.24 7.02 -7.21
CA ALA A 147 2.85 7.68 -8.46
C ALA A 147 1.39 8.17 -8.45
N GLY A 148 0.69 8.10 -9.59
CA GLY A 148 -0.70 8.54 -9.75
C GLY A 148 -0.84 9.78 -10.63
N TYR A 149 -2.06 10.28 -10.76
CA TYR A 149 -2.42 11.41 -11.59
C TYR A 149 -3.08 12.49 -10.75
N SER A 150 -2.58 13.72 -10.85
CA SER A 150 -3.12 14.88 -10.15
C SER A 150 -3.48 15.99 -11.12
N MET A 151 -4.51 16.76 -10.78
CA MET A 151 -4.86 18.01 -11.45
C MET A 151 -4.35 19.17 -10.61
N VAL A 152 -3.40 19.94 -11.14
CA VAL A 152 -2.87 21.14 -10.47
C VAL A 152 -3.09 22.33 -11.41
N ASP A 153 -3.81 23.34 -10.95
CA ASP A 153 -4.13 24.55 -11.72
C ASP A 153 -4.75 24.28 -13.11
N GLY A 154 -5.62 23.26 -13.18
CA GLY A 154 -6.28 22.84 -14.42
C GLY A 154 -5.40 22.00 -15.37
N THR A 155 -4.12 21.80 -15.04
CA THR A 155 -3.21 20.94 -15.80
C THR A 155 -3.09 19.59 -15.11
N GLY A 156 -3.45 18.53 -15.84
CA GLY A 156 -3.31 17.17 -15.37
C GLY A 156 -1.95 16.58 -15.69
N SER A 157 -1.35 15.88 -14.73
CA SER A 157 -0.05 15.25 -14.94
C SER A 157 0.11 13.95 -14.16
N ALA A 158 0.79 12.99 -14.77
CA ALA A 158 1.26 11.79 -14.10
C ALA A 158 2.43 12.14 -13.16
N SER A 159 2.46 11.51 -11.99
CA SER A 159 3.51 11.69 -10.98
C SER A 159 4.44 10.48 -10.96
N ALA A 160 5.71 10.73 -10.66
CA ALA A 160 6.69 9.70 -10.31
C ALA A 160 6.95 9.62 -8.79
N ASP A 161 6.26 10.45 -7.99
CA ASP A 161 6.56 10.59 -6.58
C ASP A 161 6.12 9.37 -5.77
N VAL A 162 6.97 8.98 -4.83
CA VAL A 162 6.72 7.90 -3.88
C VAL A 162 6.78 8.45 -2.47
N TYR A 163 5.72 8.20 -1.70
CA TYR A 163 5.62 8.58 -0.30
C TYR A 163 5.50 7.35 0.56
N GLN A 164 6.19 7.33 1.70
CA GLN A 164 6.10 6.29 2.70
C GLN A 164 5.56 6.86 4.01
N TYR A 165 4.57 6.17 4.57
CA TYR A 165 4.07 6.40 5.92
C TYR A 165 4.66 5.37 6.88
N ASP A 166 5.35 5.87 7.90
CA ASP A 166 5.91 5.07 8.99
C ASP A 166 4.91 5.04 10.15
N SER A 167 4.20 3.92 10.31
CA SER A 167 3.18 3.77 11.36
C SER A 167 3.73 3.75 12.77
N CYS A 168 5.03 3.50 12.96
CA CYS A 168 5.65 3.57 14.27
C CYS A 168 5.91 5.02 14.71
N LEU A 169 6.05 5.93 13.74
CA LEU A 169 6.36 7.33 14.00
C LEU A 169 5.21 8.28 13.70
N ASP A 170 4.12 7.82 13.09
CA ASP A 170 3.02 8.64 12.57
C ASP A 170 3.52 9.76 11.66
N ARG A 171 4.37 9.40 10.69
CA ARG A 171 5.01 10.37 9.81
C ARG A 171 5.16 9.90 8.38
N TRP A 172 4.91 10.82 7.47
CA TRP A 172 5.23 10.68 6.05
C TRP A 172 6.67 11.07 5.75
N SER A 173 7.24 10.44 4.73
CA SER A 173 8.53 10.77 4.13
C SER A 173 8.47 10.54 2.63
N LYS A 174 9.24 11.31 1.87
CA LYS A 174 9.42 11.11 0.42
C LYS A 174 10.56 10.11 0.20
N LEU A 175 10.34 9.13 -0.67
CA LEU A 175 11.35 8.17 -1.13
C LEU A 175 11.86 8.58 -2.52
N ALA A 176 12.80 7.82 -3.08
CA ALA A 176 13.21 8.00 -4.46
C ALA A 176 12.01 7.93 -5.41
N SER A 177 11.92 8.93 -6.29
CA SER A 177 10.93 8.96 -7.35
C SER A 177 11.23 7.87 -8.39
N MET A 178 10.16 7.38 -9.03
CA MET A 178 10.24 6.42 -10.13
C MET A 178 10.98 6.99 -11.34
N ASN A 179 11.52 6.12 -12.20
CA ASN A 179 12.14 6.56 -13.45
C ASN A 179 11.10 7.07 -14.45
N VAL A 180 9.89 6.49 -14.41
CA VAL A 180 8.80 6.83 -15.31
C VAL A 180 7.55 7.17 -14.50
N ALA A 181 7.11 8.42 -14.60
CA ALA A 181 5.84 8.88 -14.04
C ALA A 181 4.67 8.10 -14.64
N ARG A 182 3.75 7.63 -13.79
CA ARG A 182 2.64 6.77 -14.26
C ARG A 182 1.37 6.84 -13.43
N TYR A 183 0.26 6.43 -14.03
CA TYR A 183 -1.03 6.21 -13.33
C TYR A 183 -1.80 5.03 -13.93
N ASN A 184 -2.75 4.46 -13.18
CA ASN A 184 -3.52 3.26 -13.56
C ASN A 184 -2.63 2.07 -13.97
N PHE A 185 -1.53 1.89 -13.26
CA PHE A 185 -0.52 0.85 -13.46
C PHE A 185 -0.71 -0.30 -12.47
N ALA A 186 -0.11 -1.45 -12.78
CA ALA A 186 -0.07 -2.57 -11.87
C ALA A 186 1.10 -2.42 -10.88
N CYS A 187 0.87 -2.68 -9.60
CA CYS A 187 1.89 -2.56 -8.57
C CYS A 187 1.75 -3.65 -7.50
N ALA A 188 2.86 -4.23 -7.06
CA ALA A 188 2.86 -5.20 -5.96
C ALA A 188 4.20 -5.25 -5.24
N GLU A 189 4.16 -5.62 -3.97
CA GLU A 189 5.33 -6.08 -3.23
C GLU A 189 5.60 -7.55 -3.58
N LEU A 190 6.88 -7.89 -3.75
CA LEU A 190 7.35 -9.25 -3.93
C LEU A 190 8.78 -9.36 -3.38
N ASN A 191 8.97 -10.28 -2.42
CA ASN A 191 10.27 -10.61 -1.83
C ASN A 191 11.04 -9.40 -1.28
N GLY A 192 10.34 -8.45 -0.65
CA GLY A 192 10.93 -7.24 -0.07
C GLY A 192 11.24 -6.13 -1.08
N MET A 193 10.80 -6.27 -2.33
CA MET A 193 10.91 -5.23 -3.37
C MET A 193 9.53 -4.84 -3.88
N VAL A 194 9.41 -3.66 -4.50
CA VAL A 194 8.14 -3.20 -5.07
C VAL A 194 8.27 -3.08 -6.58
N TYR A 195 7.35 -3.70 -7.30
CA TYR A 195 7.33 -3.71 -8.76
C TYR A 195 6.20 -2.83 -9.27
N ALA A 196 6.49 -1.97 -10.23
CA ALA A 196 5.52 -1.14 -10.93
C ALA A 196 5.56 -1.44 -12.44
N VAL A 197 4.40 -1.73 -13.03
CA VAL A 197 4.30 -2.28 -14.39
C VAL A 197 3.19 -1.60 -15.18
N GLY A 198 3.54 -1.07 -16.36
CA GLY A 198 2.59 -0.49 -17.30
C GLY A 198 1.90 0.78 -16.78
N GLY A 199 0.62 0.93 -17.08
CA GLY A 199 -0.19 2.14 -16.84
C GLY A 199 -0.10 3.13 -17.98
N TYR A 200 -0.40 4.38 -17.66
CA TYR A 200 -0.28 5.53 -18.56
C TYR A 200 0.86 6.44 -18.12
N GLY A 201 1.63 6.93 -19.09
CA GLY A 201 2.70 7.90 -18.89
C GLY A 201 2.19 9.34 -18.82
N ILE A 202 3.14 10.28 -18.74
CA ILE A 202 2.85 11.72 -18.69
C ILE A 202 2.12 12.23 -19.95
N ASP A 203 2.41 11.63 -21.11
CA ASP A 203 1.80 11.98 -22.39
C ASP A 203 0.43 11.32 -22.62
N GLY A 204 -0.08 10.58 -21.61
CA GLY A 204 -1.30 9.78 -21.74
C GLY A 204 -1.14 8.49 -22.54
N GLU A 205 0.08 8.17 -22.98
CA GLU A 205 0.39 6.95 -23.72
C GLU A 205 0.44 5.71 -22.81
N SER A 206 -0.01 4.57 -23.34
CA SER A 206 0.04 3.30 -22.60
C SER A 206 1.48 2.80 -22.52
N LEU A 207 1.93 2.47 -21.30
CA LEU A 207 3.28 2.00 -21.01
C LEU A 207 3.37 0.48 -21.05
N SER A 208 4.49 -0.03 -21.57
CA SER A 208 4.93 -1.43 -21.42
C SER A 208 6.07 -1.57 -20.41
N CYS A 209 6.75 -0.47 -20.06
CA CYS A 209 7.89 -0.51 -19.17
C CYS A 209 7.49 -0.96 -17.76
N ALA A 210 8.43 -1.66 -17.12
CA ALA A 210 8.36 -2.11 -15.74
C ALA A 210 9.60 -1.63 -15.00
N GLU A 211 9.46 -1.38 -13.70
CA GLU A 211 10.56 -1.02 -12.81
C GLU A 211 10.36 -1.63 -11.44
N VAL A 212 11.47 -1.86 -10.75
CA VAL A 212 11.52 -2.40 -9.40
C VAL A 212 12.20 -1.41 -8.46
N TYR A 213 11.61 -1.22 -7.29
CA TYR A 213 12.16 -0.45 -6.18
C TYR A 213 12.85 -1.37 -5.20
N ASP A 214 14.11 -1.07 -4.94
CA ASP A 214 14.90 -1.66 -3.88
C ASP A 214 14.93 -0.71 -2.66
N PRO A 215 14.32 -1.09 -1.53
CA PRO A 215 14.30 -0.26 -0.33
C PRO A 215 15.65 -0.14 0.38
N ASP A 216 16.59 -1.06 0.15
CA ASP A 216 17.89 -1.04 0.80
C ASP A 216 18.82 -0.01 0.14
N THR A 217 18.63 0.26 -1.16
CA THR A 217 19.37 1.28 -1.91
C THR A 217 18.56 2.56 -2.18
N ASP A 218 17.26 2.57 -1.85
CA ASP A 218 16.31 3.64 -2.17
C ASP A 218 16.38 4.03 -3.66
N LYS A 219 16.26 3.02 -4.54
CA LYS A 219 16.39 3.21 -5.99
C LYS A 219 15.37 2.41 -6.77
N TRP A 220 14.88 3.03 -7.84
CA TRP A 220 14.10 2.38 -8.88
C TRP A 220 15.00 1.97 -10.04
N THR A 221 14.88 0.73 -10.50
CA THR A 221 15.61 0.21 -11.66
C THR A 221 14.63 -0.30 -12.71
N LEU A 222 14.81 0.12 -13.96
CA LEU A 222 14.05 -0.44 -15.09
C LEU A 222 14.39 -1.92 -15.27
N ILE A 223 13.37 -2.74 -15.47
CA ILE A 223 13.50 -4.17 -15.77
C ILE A 223 12.95 -4.47 -17.16
N GLU A 224 12.99 -5.75 -17.56
CA GLU A 224 12.41 -6.18 -18.83
C GLU A 224 10.96 -5.67 -18.97
N SER A 225 10.64 -5.12 -20.14
CA SER A 225 9.31 -4.56 -20.40
C SER A 225 8.31 -5.66 -20.78
N LEU A 226 7.03 -5.39 -20.55
CA LEU A 226 5.97 -6.23 -21.08
C LEU A 226 6.04 -6.29 -22.60
N ARG A 227 5.63 -7.42 -23.17
CA ARG A 227 5.50 -7.59 -24.63
C ARG A 227 4.54 -6.57 -25.24
N ARG A 228 3.50 -6.15 -24.50
CA ARG A 228 2.50 -5.18 -24.93
C ARG A 228 2.25 -4.16 -23.83
N PRO A 229 2.05 -2.87 -24.18
CA PRO A 229 1.69 -1.87 -23.20
C PRO A 229 0.32 -2.19 -22.61
N ARG A 230 0.15 -1.93 -21.32
CA ARG A 230 -1.05 -2.34 -20.59
C ARG A 230 -1.39 -1.34 -19.50
N TRP A 231 -2.66 -0.98 -19.37
CA TRP A 231 -3.18 -0.10 -18.31
C TRP A 231 -4.45 -0.65 -17.70
N GLY A 232 -4.80 -0.19 -16.49
CA GLY A 232 -5.97 -0.69 -15.75
C GLY A 232 -5.83 -2.17 -15.35
N CYS A 233 -4.59 -2.66 -15.31
CA CYS A 233 -4.22 -3.97 -14.80
C CYS A 233 -3.91 -3.90 -13.31
N PHE A 234 -3.86 -5.06 -12.68
CA PHE A 234 -3.38 -5.22 -11.31
C PHE A 234 -2.17 -6.16 -11.29
N ALA A 235 -1.37 -6.05 -10.23
CA ALA A 235 -0.29 -7.00 -9.95
C ALA A 235 -0.49 -7.63 -8.58
N CYS A 236 0.10 -8.80 -8.41
CA CYS A 236 0.30 -9.42 -7.10
C CYS A 236 1.62 -10.19 -7.08
N GLY A 237 2.34 -10.10 -5.96
CA GLY A 237 3.41 -11.02 -5.62
C GLY A 237 2.79 -12.31 -5.11
N PHE A 238 3.06 -13.42 -5.78
CA PHE A 238 2.45 -14.71 -5.46
C PHE A 238 3.41 -15.84 -5.82
N GLU A 239 3.61 -16.79 -4.89
CA GLU A 239 4.57 -17.91 -5.05
C GLU A 239 5.96 -17.49 -5.58
N GLY A 240 6.50 -16.38 -5.10
CA GLY A 240 7.83 -15.88 -5.48
C GLY A 240 7.91 -15.22 -6.86
N LYS A 241 6.79 -15.07 -7.57
CA LYS A 241 6.71 -14.43 -8.89
C LYS A 241 5.74 -13.25 -8.86
N LEU A 242 5.90 -12.35 -9.82
CA LEU A 242 5.01 -11.22 -10.01
C LEU A 242 4.01 -11.56 -11.11
N TYR A 243 2.73 -11.55 -10.79
CA TYR A 243 1.66 -11.80 -11.75
C TYR A 243 0.96 -10.49 -12.10
N VAL A 244 0.91 -10.14 -13.38
CA VAL A 244 0.22 -8.96 -13.91
C VAL A 244 -0.96 -9.41 -14.77
N MET A 245 -2.16 -8.99 -14.40
CA MET A 245 -3.40 -9.51 -14.98
C MET A 245 -4.42 -8.43 -15.32
N GLY A 246 -5.35 -8.78 -16.21
CA GLY A 246 -6.43 -7.91 -16.66
C GLY A 246 -5.94 -6.69 -17.45
N GLY A 247 -6.73 -5.62 -17.41
CA GLY A 247 -6.42 -4.36 -18.07
C GLY A 247 -6.65 -4.38 -19.58
N ARG A 248 -6.19 -3.31 -20.24
CA ARG A 248 -6.34 -3.09 -21.68
C ARG A 248 -5.01 -2.72 -22.29
N SER A 249 -4.84 -3.02 -23.57
CA SER A 249 -3.69 -2.59 -24.37
C SER A 249 -4.19 -1.74 -25.53
N SER A 250 -3.44 -0.69 -25.87
CA SER A 250 -3.68 0.08 -27.10
C SER A 250 -3.52 -0.76 -28.38
N LEU A 251 -2.85 -1.92 -28.28
CA LEU A 251 -2.58 -2.82 -29.41
C LEU A 251 -3.60 -3.95 -29.57
N THR A 252 -4.61 -4.04 -28.69
CA THR A 252 -5.59 -5.13 -28.72
C THR A 252 -7.02 -4.61 -28.66
N ILE A 253 -7.94 -5.27 -29.37
CA ILE A 253 -9.36 -4.99 -29.25
C ILE A 253 -9.88 -5.60 -27.94
N GLY A 254 -10.32 -4.76 -27.01
CA GLY A 254 -10.97 -5.18 -25.78
C GLY A 254 -10.02 -5.33 -24.58
N ASN A 255 -10.48 -6.09 -23.59
CA ASN A 255 -9.77 -6.30 -22.33
C ASN A 255 -8.92 -7.58 -22.41
N SER A 256 -7.76 -7.57 -21.77
CA SER A 256 -6.81 -8.68 -21.79
C SER A 256 -7.23 -9.82 -20.87
N ARG A 257 -7.07 -11.06 -21.35
CA ARG A 257 -7.12 -12.28 -20.52
C ARG A 257 -5.74 -12.93 -20.33
N PHE A 258 -4.70 -12.24 -20.79
CA PHE A 258 -3.33 -12.70 -20.64
C PHE A 258 -2.83 -12.34 -19.23
N ILE A 259 -2.10 -13.28 -18.65
CA ILE A 259 -1.36 -13.12 -17.41
C ILE A 259 0.11 -13.00 -17.81
N ASP A 260 0.73 -11.86 -17.54
CA ASP A 260 2.18 -11.71 -17.67
C ASP A 260 2.80 -12.07 -16.31
N VAL A 261 3.68 -13.06 -16.28
CA VAL A 261 4.36 -13.53 -15.06
C VAL A 261 5.84 -13.22 -15.16
N TYR A 262 6.34 -12.39 -14.25
CA TYR A 262 7.77 -12.11 -14.15
C TYR A 262 8.41 -13.00 -13.09
N ASN A 263 9.49 -13.66 -13.49
CA ASN A 263 10.34 -14.40 -12.58
C ASN A 263 11.55 -13.52 -12.20
N PRO A 264 11.66 -13.06 -10.94
CA PRO A 264 12.78 -12.24 -10.50
C PRO A 264 14.12 -12.99 -10.48
N GLU A 265 14.13 -14.33 -10.41
CA GLU A 265 15.37 -15.11 -10.41
C GLU A 265 16.01 -15.20 -11.80
N THR A 266 15.18 -15.31 -12.85
CA THR A 266 15.65 -15.39 -14.24
C THR A 266 15.60 -14.05 -14.95
N HIS A 267 14.99 -13.04 -14.33
CA HIS A 267 14.72 -11.71 -14.90
C HIS A 267 13.95 -11.75 -16.23
N THR A 268 13.00 -12.68 -16.36
CA THR A 268 12.24 -12.88 -17.60
C THR A 268 10.74 -12.87 -17.38
N TRP A 269 10.00 -12.39 -18.37
CA TRP A 269 8.54 -12.55 -18.47
C TRP A 269 8.13 -13.86 -19.18
N CYS A 270 7.04 -14.47 -18.73
CA CYS A 270 6.29 -15.46 -19.49
C CYS A 270 4.80 -15.11 -19.54
N GLU A 271 4.13 -15.46 -20.64
CA GLU A 271 2.70 -15.16 -20.84
C GLU A 271 1.87 -16.44 -20.64
N MET A 272 0.82 -16.35 -19.83
CA MET A 272 -0.18 -17.40 -19.62
C MET A 272 -1.56 -16.91 -20.07
N LYS A 273 -2.46 -17.86 -20.36
CA LYS A 273 -3.86 -17.59 -20.72
C LYS A 273 -4.79 -17.85 -19.54
N ASN A 274 -6.06 -17.52 -19.70
CA ASN A 274 -7.15 -17.72 -18.73
C ASN A 274 -7.10 -16.80 -17.50
N GLY A 275 -6.47 -15.63 -17.58
CA GLY A 275 -6.58 -14.62 -16.53
C GLY A 275 -7.96 -14.00 -16.41
N CYS A 276 -8.22 -13.36 -15.26
CA CYS A 276 -9.36 -12.46 -15.08
C CYS A 276 -9.27 -11.27 -16.03
N VAL A 277 -10.40 -10.84 -16.57
CA VAL A 277 -10.45 -9.81 -17.63
C VAL A 277 -10.21 -8.41 -17.07
N MET A 278 -10.92 -8.08 -16.00
CA MET A 278 -10.86 -6.81 -15.28
C MET A 278 -11.20 -7.12 -13.84
N VAL A 279 -10.31 -6.79 -12.93
CA VAL A 279 -10.49 -7.03 -11.51
C VAL A 279 -10.73 -5.70 -10.81
N THR A 280 -11.76 -5.65 -9.97
CA THR A 280 -12.13 -4.46 -9.19
C THR A 280 -11.51 -4.46 -7.80
N ALA A 281 -11.18 -5.64 -7.29
CA ALA A 281 -10.48 -5.83 -6.03
C ALA A 281 -9.70 -7.14 -6.05
N GLN A 282 -8.52 -7.13 -5.42
CA GLN A 282 -7.63 -8.28 -5.32
C GLN A 282 -7.00 -8.37 -3.93
N ALA A 283 -6.66 -9.58 -3.51
CA ALA A 283 -5.96 -9.85 -2.27
C ALA A 283 -5.19 -11.16 -2.39
N VAL A 284 -3.98 -11.20 -1.82
CA VAL A 284 -3.25 -12.45 -1.60
C VAL A 284 -3.34 -12.78 -0.12
N LEU A 285 -3.85 -13.96 0.19
CA LEU A 285 -4.00 -14.44 1.55
C LEU A 285 -3.46 -15.87 1.62
N GLY A 286 -2.37 -16.05 2.37
CA GLY A 286 -1.66 -17.33 2.40
C GLY A 286 -1.13 -17.72 1.02
N LYS A 287 -1.61 -18.85 0.50
CA LYS A 287 -1.27 -19.38 -0.83
C LYS A 287 -2.39 -19.24 -1.83
N GLU A 288 -3.32 -18.32 -1.59
CA GLU A 288 -4.46 -18.10 -2.48
C GLU A 288 -4.50 -16.64 -2.94
N LEU A 289 -4.75 -16.44 -4.23
CA LEU A 289 -5.04 -15.14 -4.82
C LEU A 289 -6.55 -15.04 -5.03
N PHE A 290 -7.15 -14.05 -4.39
CA PHE A 290 -8.56 -13.71 -4.47
C PHE A 290 -8.76 -12.52 -5.40
N CYS A 291 -9.77 -12.59 -6.26
CA CYS A 291 -10.13 -11.53 -7.19
C CYS A 291 -11.64 -11.37 -7.28
N MET A 292 -12.10 -10.13 -7.45
CA MET A 292 -13.45 -9.79 -7.85
C MET A 292 -13.46 -9.28 -9.30
N GLU A 293 -14.21 -9.90 -10.19
CA GLU A 293 -14.25 -9.48 -11.60
C GLU A 293 -15.31 -8.39 -11.85
N TRP A 294 -14.97 -7.37 -12.63
CA TRP A 294 -15.85 -6.24 -12.98
C TRP A 294 -17.26 -6.69 -13.41
N LYS A 295 -17.36 -7.69 -14.29
CA LYS A 295 -18.64 -8.19 -14.82
C LYS A 295 -19.35 -9.18 -13.91
N ASN A 296 -18.72 -9.63 -12.82
CA ASN A 296 -19.24 -10.67 -11.96
C ASN A 296 -18.92 -10.38 -10.48
N GLN A 297 -19.68 -9.47 -9.90
CA GLN A 297 -19.56 -9.10 -8.48
C GLN A 297 -20.25 -10.10 -7.53
N ARG A 298 -20.79 -11.21 -8.06
CA ARG A 298 -21.49 -12.26 -7.27
C ARG A 298 -20.63 -13.49 -7.01
N LYS A 299 -19.41 -13.54 -7.54
CA LYS A 299 -18.51 -14.66 -7.34
C LYS A 299 -17.11 -14.16 -7.02
N LEU A 300 -16.58 -14.64 -5.92
CA LEU A 300 -15.18 -14.51 -5.56
C LEU A 300 -14.37 -15.52 -6.38
N ALA A 301 -13.45 -15.03 -7.21
CA ALA A 301 -12.55 -15.85 -8.00
C ALA A 301 -11.29 -16.15 -7.19
N ILE A 302 -10.92 -17.43 -7.10
CA ILE A 302 -9.75 -17.91 -6.36
C ILE A 302 -8.82 -18.59 -7.36
N PHE A 303 -7.61 -18.07 -7.50
CA PHE A 303 -6.63 -18.59 -8.45
C PHE A 303 -5.91 -19.82 -7.89
N ASN A 304 -5.85 -20.89 -8.69
CA ASN A 304 -4.99 -22.04 -8.45
C ASN A 304 -3.78 -21.97 -9.41
N PRO A 305 -2.56 -21.68 -8.90
CA PRO A 305 -1.38 -21.57 -9.75
C PRO A 305 -0.95 -22.90 -10.36
N ALA A 306 -1.14 -24.02 -9.64
CA ALA A 306 -0.68 -25.34 -10.09
C ALA A 306 -1.44 -25.82 -11.34
N GLU A 307 -2.71 -25.44 -11.45
CA GLU A 307 -3.58 -25.81 -12.57
C GLU A 307 -3.81 -24.68 -13.57
N ASN A 308 -3.30 -23.47 -13.28
CA ASN A 308 -3.67 -22.24 -13.99
C ASN A 308 -5.19 -22.10 -14.17
N SER A 309 -5.93 -22.32 -13.07
CA SER A 309 -7.39 -22.40 -13.06
C SER A 309 -7.99 -21.46 -12.03
N TRP A 310 -9.28 -21.15 -12.19
CA TRP A 310 -10.02 -20.28 -11.27
C TRP A 310 -11.19 -21.03 -10.67
N LYS A 311 -11.22 -21.11 -9.34
CA LYS A 311 -12.37 -21.57 -8.58
C LYS A 311 -13.28 -20.40 -8.28
N MET A 312 -14.57 -20.54 -8.55
CA MET A 312 -15.55 -19.48 -8.32
C MET A 312 -16.42 -19.81 -7.11
N VAL A 313 -16.39 -18.96 -6.09
CA VAL A 313 -17.18 -19.10 -4.86
C VAL A 313 -18.30 -18.05 -4.85
N PRO A 314 -19.58 -18.42 -4.71
CA PRO A 314 -20.67 -17.46 -4.61
C PRO A 314 -20.50 -16.51 -3.41
N VAL A 315 -20.72 -15.22 -3.64
CA VAL A 315 -20.78 -14.19 -2.59
C VAL A 315 -22.22 -14.07 -2.11
N PRO A 316 -22.50 -14.18 -0.80
CA PRO A 316 -23.85 -14.18 -0.24
C PRO A 316 -24.43 -12.76 -0.14
N VAL A 317 -24.61 -12.10 -1.28
CA VAL A 317 -25.25 -10.78 -1.35
C VAL A 317 -26.77 -10.90 -1.47
N THR A 318 -27.50 -10.17 -0.63
CA THR A 318 -28.93 -9.95 -0.75
C THR A 318 -29.16 -8.65 -1.53
N GLY A 319 -29.99 -8.64 -2.58
CA GLY A 319 -30.29 -7.43 -3.36
C GLY A 319 -29.57 -7.31 -4.71
N SER A 320 -29.17 -6.09 -5.09
CA SER A 320 -28.68 -5.75 -6.44
C SER A 320 -27.47 -6.57 -6.86
N SER A 321 -27.44 -7.00 -8.12
CA SER A 321 -26.30 -7.69 -8.74
C SER A 321 -25.13 -6.77 -9.10
N SER A 322 -25.28 -5.45 -8.94
CA SER A 322 -24.28 -4.45 -9.36
C SER A 322 -23.36 -3.95 -8.25
N VAL A 323 -23.56 -4.37 -7.00
CA VAL A 323 -22.74 -3.89 -5.87
C VAL A 323 -21.33 -4.43 -6.01
N GLY A 324 -20.36 -3.53 -6.15
CA GLY A 324 -18.95 -3.88 -6.16
C GLY A 324 -18.34 -3.94 -4.77
N PHE A 325 -17.15 -4.52 -4.67
CA PHE A 325 -16.41 -4.63 -3.41
C PHE A 325 -14.98 -4.14 -3.55
N GLN A 326 -14.46 -3.52 -2.49
CA GLN A 326 -13.03 -3.41 -2.22
C GLN A 326 -12.62 -4.42 -1.14
N PHE A 327 -11.40 -4.93 -1.24
CA PHE A 327 -10.92 -5.93 -0.30
C PHE A 327 -10.09 -5.29 0.82
N GLY A 328 -10.17 -5.92 2.00
CA GLY A 328 -9.23 -5.77 3.09
C GLY A 328 -8.84 -7.14 3.64
N ILE A 329 -7.76 -7.19 4.40
CA ILE A 329 -7.31 -8.42 5.06
C ILE A 329 -7.20 -8.13 6.56
N LEU A 330 -7.77 -8.99 7.38
CA LEU A 330 -7.65 -8.86 8.83
C LEU A 330 -7.79 -10.23 9.48
N ASP A 331 -6.92 -10.53 10.43
CA ASP A 331 -6.85 -11.79 11.16
C ASP A 331 -6.83 -13.02 10.24
N GLY A 332 -6.10 -12.91 9.12
CA GLY A 332 -6.01 -13.99 8.13
C GLY A 332 -7.33 -14.27 7.39
N LYS A 333 -8.27 -13.32 7.40
CA LYS A 333 -9.56 -13.40 6.72
C LYS A 333 -9.69 -12.25 5.72
N LEU A 334 -10.53 -12.44 4.71
CA LEU A 334 -10.79 -11.45 3.67
C LEU A 334 -12.05 -10.64 4.01
N LEU A 335 -11.92 -9.32 4.10
CA LEU A 335 -13.03 -8.39 4.24
C LEU A 335 -13.45 -7.88 2.85
N LEU A 336 -14.75 -7.80 2.60
CA LEU A 336 -15.33 -7.25 1.40
C LEU A 336 -16.17 -6.01 1.77
N PHE A 337 -15.59 -4.83 1.54
CA PHE A 337 -16.22 -3.54 1.76
C PHE A 337 -17.08 -3.17 0.54
N PRO A 338 -18.39 -2.93 0.68
CA PRO A 338 -19.22 -2.50 -0.43
C PRO A 338 -18.78 -1.11 -0.93
N VAL A 339 -18.71 -0.93 -2.24
CA VAL A 339 -18.32 0.37 -2.88
C VAL A 339 -19.50 1.33 -3.08
N GLN A 340 -20.69 0.95 -2.63
CA GLN A 340 -21.92 1.73 -2.72
C GLN A 340 -22.67 1.59 -1.40
N GLU A 341 -23.16 2.71 -0.87
CA GLU A 341 -24.02 2.70 0.31
C GLU A 341 -25.44 2.30 -0.10
N TYR A 342 -25.80 1.06 0.19
CA TYR A 342 -27.17 0.60 0.13
C TYR A 342 -27.63 0.18 1.52
N PRO A 343 -28.86 0.56 1.95
CA PRO A 343 -29.40 0.12 3.22
C PRO A 343 -29.36 -1.41 3.35
N GLY A 344 -28.68 -1.93 4.37
CA GLY A 344 -28.55 -3.36 4.64
C GLY A 344 -27.31 -4.06 4.05
N TYR A 345 -26.40 -3.34 3.39
CA TYR A 345 -25.12 -3.90 2.95
C TYR A 345 -24.06 -3.71 4.03
N ASN A 346 -23.79 -4.79 4.75
CA ASN A 346 -22.70 -4.86 5.72
C ASN A 346 -21.42 -5.38 5.06
N THR A 347 -20.28 -5.11 5.68
CA THR A 347 -19.01 -5.72 5.29
C THR A 347 -19.12 -7.23 5.41
N LEU A 348 -18.78 -7.95 4.33
CA LEU A 348 -18.72 -9.42 4.37
C LEU A 348 -17.33 -9.86 4.80
N LEU A 349 -17.27 -10.95 5.55
CA LEU A 349 -16.04 -11.61 5.96
C LEU A 349 -16.01 -13.00 5.33
N TYR A 350 -14.89 -13.32 4.67
CA TYR A 350 -14.60 -14.63 4.13
C TYR A 350 -13.41 -15.25 4.86
N ASP A 351 -13.65 -16.38 5.54
CA ASP A 351 -12.62 -17.18 6.18
C ASP A 351 -12.32 -18.42 5.32
N PRO A 352 -11.14 -18.48 4.65
CA PRO A 352 -10.77 -19.62 3.82
C PRO A 352 -10.53 -20.91 4.62
N ASN A 353 -10.27 -20.79 5.93
CA ASN A 353 -9.97 -21.94 6.80
C ASN A 353 -11.20 -22.46 7.54
N ALA A 354 -12.35 -21.77 7.45
CA ALA A 354 -13.58 -22.22 8.05
C ALA A 354 -14.12 -23.48 7.37
N ALA A 355 -14.92 -24.25 8.12
CA ALA A 355 -15.60 -25.43 7.59
C ALA A 355 -16.46 -25.09 6.36
N SER A 356 -16.54 -26.02 5.42
CA SER A 356 -17.35 -25.88 4.21
C SER A 356 -18.79 -25.49 4.55
N GLY A 357 -19.27 -24.38 3.98
CA GLY A 357 -20.60 -23.82 4.24
C GLY A 357 -20.63 -22.74 5.33
N SER A 358 -19.55 -22.58 6.10
CA SER A 358 -19.42 -21.56 7.16
C SER A 358 -18.36 -20.50 6.86
N GLN A 359 -17.87 -20.45 5.61
CA GLN A 359 -16.81 -19.51 5.21
C GLN A 359 -17.25 -18.06 5.21
N TRP A 360 -18.54 -17.78 5.08
CA TRP A 360 -19.07 -16.41 5.02
C TRP A 360 -19.71 -16.00 6.33
N GLN A 361 -19.35 -14.80 6.79
CA GLN A 361 -19.93 -14.14 7.95
C GLN A 361 -20.15 -12.66 7.64
N THR A 362 -20.95 -12.00 8.46
CA THR A 362 -21.07 -10.53 8.45
C THR A 362 -20.07 -9.96 9.45
N SER A 363 -19.40 -8.87 9.07
CA SER A 363 -18.50 -8.13 9.94
C SER A 363 -19.10 -6.78 10.31
N GLU A 364 -18.91 -6.38 11.56
CA GLU A 364 -19.24 -5.03 12.06
C GLU A 364 -18.20 -3.99 11.65
N ILE A 365 -17.05 -4.41 11.11
CA ILE A 365 -15.99 -3.51 10.66
C ILE A 365 -16.49 -2.72 9.45
N LYS A 366 -16.69 -1.42 9.64
CA LYS A 366 -17.17 -0.52 8.60
C LYS A 366 -16.30 0.74 8.54
N PRO A 367 -15.72 1.06 7.36
CA PRO A 367 -15.09 2.35 7.13
C PRO A 367 -16.08 3.49 7.32
N SER A 368 -15.58 4.68 7.64
CA SER A 368 -16.40 5.89 7.82
C SER A 368 -17.07 6.38 6.54
N GLY A 369 -16.60 5.93 5.38
CA GLY A 369 -17.18 6.24 4.07
C GLY A 369 -16.90 5.14 3.05
N LEU A 370 -16.85 5.50 1.76
CA LEU A 370 -16.57 4.55 0.69
C LEU A 370 -15.10 4.15 0.69
N CYS A 371 -14.82 2.86 0.88
CA CYS A 371 -13.46 2.32 0.80
C CYS A 371 -12.95 2.41 -0.64
N LEU A 372 -11.90 3.22 -0.87
CA LEU A 372 -11.21 3.31 -2.15
C LEU A 372 -10.13 2.24 -2.28
N CYS A 373 -9.39 2.02 -1.20
CA CYS A 373 -8.44 0.93 -1.05
C CYS A 373 -8.18 0.68 0.44
N SER A 374 -7.65 -0.50 0.76
CA SER A 374 -7.18 -0.79 2.11
C SER A 374 -5.91 -1.61 2.08
N VAL A 375 -5.12 -1.46 3.13
CA VAL A 375 -3.93 -2.28 3.37
C VAL A 375 -3.79 -2.60 4.84
N THR A 376 -3.11 -3.70 5.11
CA THR A 376 -2.98 -4.22 6.47
C THR A 376 -1.52 -4.15 6.89
N ILE A 377 -1.27 -3.56 8.05
CA ILE A 377 0.07 -3.42 8.60
C ILE A 377 0.13 -4.18 9.92
N LYS A 378 1.06 -5.13 10.00
CA LYS A 378 1.43 -5.83 11.24
C LYS A 378 2.65 -5.18 11.85
N ALA A 379 2.58 -4.78 13.12
CA ALA A 379 3.69 -4.14 13.82
C ALA A 379 3.88 -4.63 15.25
#